data_AF-A0A382T380-F1
#
_entry.id   AF-A0A382T380-F1
#
_cell.length_a   1.000
_cell.length_b   1.000
_cell.length_c   1.000
_cell.angle_alpha   90.00
_cell.angle_beta   90.00
_cell.angle_gamma   90.00
#
_symmetry.space_group_name_H-M   'P 1'
#
loop_
_entity.id
_entity.type
_entity.pdbx_description
1 polymer ?
#
loop_
_entity_poly.entity_id
_entity_poly.type
_entity_poly.pdbx_seq_one_letter_code
_entity_poly.pdbx_strand_id
1 'polypeptide(L)'
;LEKYLKIETKKTKKLSNAAVETLAIISYHQPVTRAEIEKIRGKPVFRGTLDALLELKWIKPSGRRETPGRPVTWVTDYEFLRHFGLNSIKDLPKVDDLESIIL
;
A
#
# COMPACT_ATOMS: atom_id res chain seq x y z
N LEU A 1 1.45 -6.46 -42.68
CA LEU A 1 0.50 -5.73 -41.81
C LEU A 1 0.36 -6.37 -40.41
N GLU A 2 0.58 -7.69 -40.25
CA GLU A 2 0.57 -8.38 -38.94
C GLU A 2 1.70 -8.00 -37.96
N LYS A 3 2.74 -7.30 -38.42
CA LYS A 3 3.95 -6.99 -37.62
C LYS A 3 3.75 -5.88 -36.58
N TYR A 4 2.59 -5.22 -36.54
CA TYR A 4 2.35 -4.04 -35.69
C TYR A 4 1.29 -4.21 -34.60
N LEU A 5 0.68 -5.39 -34.47
CA LEU A 5 -0.33 -5.65 -33.43
C LEU A 5 0.20 -6.51 -32.27
N LYS A 6 1.39 -6.19 -31.76
CA LYS A 6 1.76 -6.65 -30.41
C LYS A 6 1.13 -5.70 -29.40
N ILE A 7 -0.11 -6.01 -29.01
CA ILE A 7 -0.65 -5.51 -27.75
C ILE A 7 0.19 -6.20 -26.66
N GLU A 8 1.28 -5.57 -26.25
CA GLU A 8 1.93 -5.93 -24.99
C GLU A 8 0.95 -5.56 -23.89
N THR A 9 0.06 -6.49 -23.58
CA THR A 9 -0.70 -6.47 -22.34
C THR A 9 0.36 -6.57 -21.24
N LYS A 10 0.81 -5.43 -20.74
CA LYS A 10 1.70 -5.34 -19.58
C LYS A 10 0.95 -6.07 -18.47
N LYS A 11 1.30 -7.34 -18.24
CA LYS A 11 0.72 -8.11 -17.13
C LYS A 11 1.06 -7.33 -15.87
N THR A 12 0.08 -6.64 -15.32
CA THR A 12 0.20 -5.99 -14.02
C THR A 12 0.54 -7.10 -13.05
N LYS A 13 1.80 -7.16 -12.60
CA LYS A 13 2.21 -8.17 -11.62
C LYS A 13 1.29 -8.00 -10.42
N LYS A 14 0.53 -9.05 -10.10
CA LYS A 14 -0.32 -9.05 -8.91
C LYS A 14 0.57 -8.83 -7.69
N LEU A 15 0.13 -7.98 -6.77
CA LEU A 15 0.78 -7.86 -5.47
C LEU A 15 0.80 -9.20 -4.76
N SER A 16 1.90 -9.50 -4.08
CA SER A 16 1.95 -10.64 -3.17
C SER A 16 1.04 -10.39 -1.97
N ASN A 17 0.59 -11.45 -1.30
CA ASN A 17 -0.22 -11.33 -0.08
C ASN A 17 0.47 -10.47 0.98
N ALA A 18 1.80 -10.57 1.11
CA ALA A 18 2.57 -9.73 2.01
C ALA A 18 2.52 -8.24 1.65
N ALA A 19 2.53 -7.91 0.35
CA ALA A 19 2.40 -6.53 -0.12
C ALA A 19 0.98 -5.98 0.07
N VAL A 20 -0.05 -6.80 -0.15
CA VAL A 20 -1.45 -6.44 0.12
C VAL A 20 -1.65 -6.17 1.62
N GLU A 21 -1.19 -7.06 2.50
CA GLU A 21 -1.25 -6.90 3.95
C GLU A 21 -0.50 -5.63 4.42
N THR A 22 0.68 -5.38 3.86
CA THR A 22 1.47 -4.16 4.15
C THR A 22 0.74 -2.91 3.70
N LEU A 23 0.15 -2.92 2.50
CA LEU A 23 -0.60 -1.80 1.96
C LEU A 23 -1.83 -1.49 2.81
N ALA A 24 -2.58 -2.51 3.23
CA ALA A 24 -3.74 -2.34 4.09
C ALA A 24 -3.36 -1.66 5.42
N ILE A 25 -2.26 -2.07 6.03
CA ILE A 25 -1.79 -1.43 7.26
C ILE A 25 -1.40 0.03 7.02
N ILE A 26 -0.73 0.34 5.91
CA ILE A 26 -0.42 1.73 5.57
C ILE A 26 -1.71 2.52 5.35
N SER A 27 -2.70 1.99 4.62
CA SER A 27 -3.93 2.73 4.32
C SER A 27 -4.76 3.05 5.57
N TYR A 28 -4.82 2.13 6.53
CA TYR A 28 -5.60 2.31 7.77
C TYR A 28 -4.84 2.98 8.93
N HIS A 29 -3.50 2.92 8.95
CA HIS A 29 -2.69 3.43 10.07
C HIS A 29 -1.72 4.56 9.71
N GLN A 30 -1.78 5.08 8.48
CA GLN A 30 -0.92 6.19 8.08
C GLN A 30 -1.12 7.44 8.97
N PRO A 31 -0.05 8.22 9.24
CA PRO A 31 1.33 7.99 8.83
C PRO A 31 2.02 6.91 9.70
N VAL A 32 2.61 5.89 9.07
CA VAL A 32 3.14 4.71 9.79
C VAL A 32 4.60 4.40 9.42
N THR A 33 5.40 3.94 10.38
CA THR A 33 6.80 3.52 10.14
C THR A 33 6.89 2.04 9.80
N ARG A 34 8.03 1.62 9.22
CA ARG A 34 8.30 0.19 8.98
C ARG A 34 8.17 -0.64 10.26
N ALA A 35 8.72 -0.17 11.37
CA ALA A 35 8.70 -0.90 12.64
C ALA A 35 7.27 -1.10 13.17
N GLU A 36 6.40 -0.10 13.02
CA GLU A 36 4.98 -0.23 13.39
C GLU A 36 4.22 -1.14 12.45
N ILE A 37 4.50 -1.09 11.14
CA ILE A 37 3.94 -2.06 10.19
C ILE A 37 4.30 -3.48 10.63
N GLU A 38 5.58 -3.73 10.92
CA GLU A 38 6.06 -5.04 11.37
C GLU A 38 5.42 -5.48 12.69
N LYS A 39 5.24 -4.54 13.62
CA LYS A 39 4.54 -4.78 14.89
C LYS A 39 3.08 -5.18 14.66
N ILE A 40 2.34 -4.48 13.79
CA ILE A 40 0.94 -4.79 13.49
C ILE A 40 0.81 -6.12 12.74
N ARG A 41 1.73 -6.41 11.79
CA ARG A 41 1.76 -7.68 11.04
C ARG A 41 2.16 -8.89 11.89
N GLY A 42 2.82 -8.65 13.04
CA GLY A 42 3.43 -9.70 13.85
C GLY A 42 4.62 -10.41 13.18
N LYS A 43 5.13 -9.88 12.06
CA LYS A 43 6.24 -10.46 11.28
C LYS A 43 6.98 -9.39 10.46
N PRO A 44 8.28 -9.60 10.16
CA PRO A 44 9.05 -8.65 9.37
C PRO A 44 8.43 -8.36 8.00
N VAL A 45 8.61 -7.13 7.53
CA VAL A 45 8.36 -6.77 6.13
C VAL A 45 9.54 -7.31 5.34
N PHE A 46 9.28 -8.00 4.23
CA PHE A 46 10.36 -8.52 3.41
C PHE A 46 11.07 -7.37 2.66
N ARG A 47 12.32 -7.58 2.27
CA ARG A 47 13.05 -6.62 1.43
C ARG A 47 12.33 -6.50 0.08
N GLY A 48 12.09 -5.29 -0.42
CA GLY A 48 11.38 -5.08 -1.68
C GLY A 48 9.86 -4.90 -1.56
N THR A 49 9.23 -5.19 -0.42
CA THR A 49 7.76 -5.01 -0.30
C THR A 49 7.35 -3.54 -0.40
N LEU A 50 8.02 -2.66 0.34
CA LEU A 50 7.76 -1.22 0.25
C LEU A 50 8.19 -0.66 -1.11
N ASP A 51 9.29 -1.18 -1.67
CA ASP A 51 9.80 -0.76 -2.98
C ASP A 51 8.78 -1.08 -4.08
N ALA A 52 8.17 -2.26 -4.07
CA ALA A 52 7.11 -2.63 -5.01
C ALA A 52 5.88 -1.72 -4.90
N LEU A 53 5.49 -1.31 -3.68
CA LEU A 53 4.38 -0.39 -3.49
C LEU A 53 4.74 1.04 -3.96
N LEU A 54 6.00 1.45 -3.78
CA LEU A 54 6.54 2.73 -4.29
C LEU A 54 6.61 2.74 -5.82
N GLU A 55 7.04 1.65 -6.45
CA GLU A 55 7.09 1.51 -7.92
C GLU A 55 5.70 1.63 -8.55
N LEU A 56 4.68 1.09 -7.88
CA LEU A 56 3.28 1.27 -8.26
C LEU A 56 2.72 2.66 -7.95
N LYS A 57 3.50 3.50 -7.25
CA LYS A 57 3.08 4.80 -6.70
C LYS A 57 1.88 4.69 -5.77
N TRP A 58 1.69 3.55 -5.11
CA TRP A 58 0.56 3.37 -4.19
C TRP A 58 0.85 3.96 -2.82
N ILE A 59 2.12 4.08 -2.46
CA ILE A 59 2.58 4.72 -1.23
C ILE A 59 3.66 5.76 -1.53
N LYS A 60 3.90 6.66 -0.57
CA LYS A 60 4.99 7.63 -0.59
C LYS A 60 5.48 7.93 0.83
N PRO A 61 6.70 8.46 1.00
CA PRO A 61 7.14 8.97 2.30
C PRO A 61 6.35 10.24 2.67
N SER A 62 5.99 10.38 3.94
CA SER A 62 5.28 11.56 4.46
C SER A 62 6.11 12.43 5.39
N GLY A 63 7.23 11.91 5.90
CA GLY A 63 8.05 12.58 6.91
C GLY A 63 8.88 11.59 7.71
N ARG A 64 9.36 12.03 8.86
CA ARG A 64 10.11 11.20 9.81
C ARG A 64 9.48 11.34 11.19
N ARG A 65 9.42 10.25 11.95
CA ARG A 65 8.89 10.28 13.32
C ARG A 65 9.95 10.79 14.30
N GLU A 66 9.55 11.62 15.26
CA GLU A 66 10.43 12.14 16.32
C GLU A 66 10.66 11.12 17.45
N THR A 67 11.24 9.98 17.07
CA THR A 67 11.69 8.90 17.95
C THR A 67 13.15 8.57 17.64
N PRO A 68 13.88 7.83 18.50
CA PRO A 68 15.24 7.41 18.20
C PRO A 68 15.37 6.78 16.80
N GLY A 69 16.41 7.20 16.07
CA GLY A 69 16.65 6.78 14.67
C GLY A 69 15.84 7.54 13.60
N ARG A 70 14.87 8.38 14.01
CA ARG A 70 14.00 9.19 13.13
C ARG A 70 13.52 8.43 11.90
N PRO A 71 12.79 7.32 12.07
CA PRO A 71 12.39 6.47 10.96
C PRO A 71 11.40 7.20 10.03
N VAL A 72 11.46 6.86 8.73
CA VAL A 72 10.53 7.38 7.72
C VAL A 72 9.11 6.88 7.99
N THR A 73 8.13 7.76 7.83
CA THR A 73 6.70 7.42 7.82
C THR A 73 6.18 7.30 6.40
N TRP A 74 5.25 6.38 6.19
CA TRP A 74 4.62 6.06 4.92
C TRP A 74 3.14 6.43 4.93
N VAL A 75 2.68 6.93 3.80
CA VAL A 75 1.28 7.24 3.49
C VAL A 75 0.91 6.67 2.12
N THR A 76 -0.37 6.46 1.86
CA THR A 76 -0.93 6.20 0.52
C THR A 76 -0.76 7.41 -0.37
N ASP A 77 -0.57 7.19 -1.67
CA ASP A 77 -0.49 8.27 -2.65
C ASP A 77 -1.77 8.37 -3.52
N TYR A 78 -1.81 9.36 -4.40
CA TYR A 78 -2.94 9.62 -5.28
C TYR A 78 -3.30 8.43 -6.18
N GLU A 79 -2.31 7.67 -6.67
CA GLU A 79 -2.57 6.50 -7.51
C GLU A 79 -3.31 5.39 -6.77
N PHE A 80 -3.09 5.25 -5.46
CA PHE A 80 -3.91 4.36 -4.63
C PHE A 80 -5.36 4.82 -4.61
N LEU A 81 -5.62 6.09 -4.30
CA LEU A 81 -6.99 6.64 -4.26
C LEU A 81 -7.69 6.47 -5.62
N ARG A 82 -6.99 6.80 -6.71
CA ARG A 82 -7.47 6.63 -8.08
C ARG A 82 -7.81 5.18 -8.41
N HIS A 83 -6.95 4.24 -8.01
CA HIS A 83 -7.15 2.81 -8.26
C HIS A 83 -8.39 2.27 -7.54
N PHE A 84 -8.64 2.71 -6.30
CA PHE A 84 -9.78 2.27 -5.49
C PHE A 84 -11.04 3.16 -5.64
N GLY A 85 -11.00 4.18 -6.50
CA GLY A 85 -12.13 5.09 -6.71
C GLY A 85 -12.48 5.95 -5.49
N LEU A 86 -11.49 6.29 -4.67
CA LEU A 86 -11.66 7.07 -3.44
C LEU A 86 -11.34 8.54 -3.71
N ASN A 87 -12.09 9.47 -3.11
CA ASN A 87 -11.74 10.90 -3.13
C ASN A 87 -10.76 11.24 -2.01
N SER A 88 -10.88 10.54 -0.89
CA SER A 88 -10.00 10.68 0.27
C SER A 88 -9.77 9.34 0.96
N ILE A 89 -8.72 9.25 1.79
CA ILE A 89 -8.51 8.06 2.62
C ILE A 89 -9.65 7.83 3.62
N LYS A 90 -10.38 8.88 4.01
CA LYS A 90 -11.51 8.75 4.94
C LYS A 90 -12.69 8.00 4.33
N ASP A 91 -12.66 7.80 3.02
CA ASP A 91 -13.69 7.08 2.27
C ASP A 91 -13.44 5.56 2.31
N LEU A 92 -12.33 5.11 2.92
CA LEU A 92 -12.12 3.69 3.17
C LEU A 92 -13.23 3.14 4.10
N PRO A 93 -13.68 1.90 3.87
CA PRO A 93 -14.59 1.23 4.79
C PRO A 93 -14.01 1.23 6.20
N LYS A 94 -14.83 1.50 7.22
CA LYS A 94 -14.32 1.33 8.59
C LYS A 94 -14.07 -0.14 8.84
N VAL A 95 -13.10 -0.43 9.71
CA VAL A 95 -12.76 -1.82 10.07
C VAL A 95 -14.01 -2.56 10.60
N ASP A 96 -14.84 -1.87 11.36
CA ASP A 96 -16.12 -2.41 11.89
C ASP A 96 -17.14 -2.73 10.78
N ASP A 97 -17.10 -2.00 9.65
CA ASP A 97 -18.00 -2.21 8.51
C ASP A 97 -17.53 -3.41 7.64
N LEU A 98 -16.26 -3.80 7.71
CA LEU A 98 -15.72 -4.93 6.94
C LEU A 98 -16.23 -6.29 7.44
N GLU A 99 -16.57 -6.42 8.73
CA GLU A 99 -17.18 -7.63 9.27
C GLU A 99 -18.57 -7.90 8.65
N SER A 100 -19.30 -6.84 8.29
CA SER A 100 -20.65 -6.95 7.70
C SER A 100 -20.67 -7.35 6.22
N ILE A 101 -19.52 -7.30 5.53
CA ILE A 101 -19.41 -7.61 4.09
C ILE A 101 -18.94 -9.06 3.87
N ILE A 102 -18.35 -9.69 4.89
CA ILE A 102 -17.76 -11.03 4.80
C ILE A 102 -18.64 -12.11 5.48
N LEU A 103 -19.61 -11.70 6.31
CA LEU A 103 -20.65 -12.56 6.90
C LEU A 103 -21.97 -12.43 6.14
#